data_AF-A0A510E553-F1
#
_entry.id   AF-A0A510E553-F1
#
_cell.length_a   1.000
_cell.length_b   1.000
_cell.length_c   1.000
_cell.angle_alpha   90.00
_cell.angle_beta   90.00
_cell.angle_gamma   90.00
#
_symmetry.space_group_name_H-M   'P 1'
#
loop_
_entity.id
_entity.type
_entity.pdbx_description
1 polymer ?
#
loop_
_entity_poly.entity_id
_entity_poly.type
_entity_poly.pdbx_seq_one_letter_code
_entity_poly.pdbx_strand_id
1 'polypeptide(L)' 'MEYKYYPVTFIMATGIIDSLMLILGIRDFRLLILLNAIIAVLVEIAFFPFPQKSRPIINGITLLWIGLVVYYMIGILGGI' A
#
# COMPACT_ATOMS: atom_id res chain seq x y z
N MET A 1 8.70 18.75 -4.80
CA MET A 1 9.72 17.95 -5.51
C MET A 1 9.54 16.43 -5.31
N GLU A 2 8.50 15.96 -4.60
CA GLU A 2 8.37 14.55 -4.16
C GLU A 2 7.79 13.56 -5.20
N TYR A 3 7.00 14.01 -6.17
CA TYR A 3 6.37 13.13 -7.18
C TYR A 3 7.35 12.39 -8.09
N LYS A 4 8.56 12.92 -8.28
CA LYS A 4 9.55 12.34 -9.20
C LYS A 4 10.05 10.97 -8.73
N TYR A 5 10.16 10.78 -7.41
CA TYR A 5 10.72 9.56 -6.82
C TYR A 5 9.65 8.58 -6.36
N TYR A 6 8.42 9.04 -6.17
CA TYR A 6 7.27 8.21 -5.78
C TYR A 6 7.15 6.89 -6.58
N PRO A 7 7.12 6.88 -7.93
CA PRO A 7 6.96 5.63 -8.67
C PRO A 7 8.14 4.67 -8.49
N VAL A 8 9.36 5.20 -8.35
CA VAL A 8 10.56 4.38 -8.13
C VAL A 8 10.53 3.76 -6.75
N THR A 9 10.23 4.55 -5.71
CA THR A 9 10.13 4.04 -4.33
C THR A 9 9.00 3.04 -4.17
N PHE A 10 7.86 3.28 -4.83
CA PHE A 10 6.74 2.34 -4.84
C PHE A 10 7.14 0.98 -5.42
N ILE A 11 7.73 0.96 -6.63
CA ILE A 11 8.17 -0.29 -7.29
C ILE A 11 9.23 -1.02 -6.45
N MET A 12 10.17 -0.29 -5.85
CA MET A 12 11.18 -0.89 -4.96
C MET A 12 10.52 -1.52 -3.73
N ALA A 13 9.57 -0.82 -3.09
CA ALA A 13 8.92 -1.29 -1.89
C ALA A 13 8.09 -2.55 -2.15
N THR A 14 7.32 -2.59 -3.24
CA THR A 14 6.56 -3.79 -3.65
C THR A 14 7.50 -4.94 -4.04
N GLY A 15 8.60 -4.65 -4.75
CA GLY A 15 9.59 -5.65 -5.12
C GLY A 15 10.32 -6.30 -3.92
N ILE A 16 10.53 -5.55 -2.83
CA ILE A 16 11.06 -6.09 -1.58
C ILE A 16 10.06 -7.08 -0.96
N ILE A 17 8.77 -6.74 -0.91
CA ILE A 17 7.72 -7.64 -0.42
C ILE A 17 7.71 -8.95 -1.23
N ASP A 18 7.69 -8.84 -2.56
CA ASP A 18 7.67 -10.00 -3.46
C ASP A 18 8.90 -10.90 -3.26
N SER A 19 10.09 -10.29 -3.12
CA SER A 19 11.33 -11.01 -2.87
C SER A 19 11.33 -11.71 -1.51
N LEU A 20 10.84 -11.05 -0.45
CA LEU A 20 10.73 -11.63 0.88
C LEU A 20 9.76 -12.81 0.90
N MET A 21 8.62 -12.69 0.23
CA MET A 21 7.66 -13.81 0.13
C MET A 21 8.27 -15.00 -0.60
N LEU A 22 9.02 -14.76 -1.67
CA LEU A 22 9.74 -15.82 -2.39
C LEU A 22 10.80 -16.50 -1.50
N ILE A 23 11.62 -15.72 -0.78
CA ILE A 23 12.67 -16.23 0.13
C ILE A 23 12.06 -17.05 1.27
N LEU A 24 10.95 -16.59 1.83
CA LEU A 24 10.23 -17.28 2.92
C LEU A 24 9.39 -18.47 2.42
N GLY A 25 9.35 -18.71 1.11
CA GLY A 25 8.56 -19.80 0.52
C GLY A 25 7.06 -19.64 0.66
N ILE A 26 6.57 -18.44 0.98
CA ILE A 26 5.15 -18.18 1.20
C ILE A 26 4.47 -17.99 -0.15
N ARG A 27 3.57 -18.91 -0.49
CA ARG A 27 2.81 -18.90 -1.76
C ARG A 27 1.35 -18.46 -1.59
N ASP A 28 1.00 -17.91 -0.44
CA ASP A 28 -0.34 -17.38 -0.20
C ASP A 28 -0.51 -16.05 -0.95
N PHE A 29 -1.27 -16.11 -2.04
CA PHE A 29 -1.58 -14.97 -2.88
C PHE A 29 -2.39 -13.88 -2.15
N ARG A 30 -3.20 -14.26 -1.15
CA ARG A 30 -3.97 -13.30 -0.35
C ARG A 30 -3.05 -12.46 0.50
N LEU A 31 -2.07 -13.10 1.15
CA LEU A 31 -1.06 -12.41 1.95
C LEU A 31 -0.19 -11.47 1.08
N LEU A 32 0.17 -11.90 -0.12
CA LEU A 32 0.92 -11.09 -1.08
C LEU A 32 0.19 -9.79 -1.44
N ILE A 33 -1.10 -9.90 -1.82
CA ILE A 33 -1.93 -8.73 -2.13
C ILE A 33 -2.01 -7.81 -0.91
N LEU A 34 -2.21 -8.39 0.28
CA LEU A 34 -2.36 -7.62 1.50
C LEU A 34 -1.11 -6.82 1.85
N LEU A 35 0.05 -7.46 1.82
CA LEU A 35 1.33 -6.80 2.12
C LEU A 35 1.66 -5.70 1.10
N ASN A 36 1.39 -5.96 -0.19
CA ASN A 36 1.56 -4.95 -1.24
C ASN A 36 0.56 -3.79 -1.11
N ALA A 37 -0.66 -4.03 -0.65
CA ALA A 37 -1.62 -2.98 -0.40
C ALA A 37 -1.20 -2.11 0.81
N ILE A 38 -0.71 -2.74 1.88
CA ILE A 38 -0.19 -2.01 3.05
C ILE A 38 1.04 -1.18 2.67
N ILE A 39 2.01 -1.75 1.95
CA ILE A 39 3.22 -1.02 1.55
C ILE A 39 2.86 0.17 0.64
N ALA A 40 1.88 0.01 -0.25
CA ALA A 40 1.39 1.07 -1.12
C ALA A 40 0.91 2.29 -0.32
N VAL A 41 0.06 2.05 0.67
CA VAL A 41 -0.47 3.11 1.55
C VAL A 41 0.66 3.77 2.35
N LEU A 42 1.60 2.98 2.89
CA LEU A 42 2.73 3.53 3.66
C LEU A 42 3.63 4.42 2.80
N VAL A 43 3.93 4.00 1.56
CA VAL A 43 4.71 4.81 0.60
C VAL A 43 3.94 6.07 0.22
N GLU A 44 2.62 5.97 -0.01
CA GLU A 44 1.77 7.13 -0.30
C GLU A 44 1.77 8.14 0.86
N ILE A 45 1.59 7.70 2.10
CA ILE A 45 1.63 8.58 3.28
C ILE A 45 3.02 9.19 3.49
N ALA A 46 4.10 8.44 3.21
CA ALA A 46 5.46 8.96 3.35
C ALA A 46 5.77 10.10 2.36
N PHE A 47 5.26 10.02 1.13
CA PHE A 47 5.47 11.04 0.09
C PHE A 47 4.39 12.13 0.10
N PHE A 48 3.18 11.79 0.51
CA PHE A 48 2.03 12.66 0.58
C PHE A 48 1.37 12.49 1.95
N PRO A 49 1.94 13.10 3.00
CA PRO A 49 1.43 12.98 4.36
C PRO A 49 -0.03 13.41 4.41
N PHE A 50 -0.89 12.49 4.84
CA PHE A 50 -2.32 12.72 5.00
C PHE A 50 -2.65 13.11 6.46
N PRO A 51 -3.52 14.11 6.71
CA PRO A 51 -4.23 14.94 5.73
C PRO A 51 -3.47 16.22 5.33
N GLN A 52 -3.47 16.54 4.03
CA GLN A 52 -2.95 17.81 3.49
C GLN A 52 -4.07 18.84 3.29
N LYS A 53 -4.03 19.96 4.01
CA LYS A 53 -5.03 21.05 3.85
C LYS A 53 -5.12 21.61 2.43
N SER A 54 -4.00 21.63 1.70
CA SER A 54 -3.91 22.23 0.37
C SER A 54 -4.25 21.28 -0.79
N ARG A 55 -4.46 19.98 -0.52
CA ARG A 55 -4.64 18.96 -1.58
C ARG A 55 -5.78 17.98 -1.26
N PRO A 56 -7.04 18.46 -1.27
CA PRO A 56 -8.21 17.65 -0.91
C PRO A 56 -8.42 16.44 -1.84
N ILE A 57 -8.04 16.54 -3.12
CA ILE A 57 -8.17 15.44 -4.09
C ILE A 57 -7.23 14.29 -3.74
N ILE A 58 -5.95 14.59 -3.46
CA ILE A 58 -4.96 13.57 -3.07
C ILE A 58 -5.42 12.91 -1.77
N ASN A 59 -5.86 13.70 -0.79
CA ASN A 59 -6.41 13.19 0.45
C ASN A 59 -7.56 12.19 0.24
N GLY A 60 -8.48 12.48 -0.68
CA GLY A 60 -9.61 11.59 -0.98
C GLY A 60 -9.14 10.27 -1.60
N ILE A 61 -8.15 10.32 -2.50
CA ILE A 61 -7.56 9.12 -3.12
C ILE A 61 -6.86 8.27 -2.06
N THR A 62 -6.03 8.88 -1.20
CA THR A 62 -5.35 8.17 -0.11
C THR A 62 -6.36 7.55 0.86
N LEU A 63 -7.46 8.24 1.17
CA LEU A 63 -8.52 7.71 2.05
C LEU A 63 -9.23 6.50 1.43
N LEU A 64 -9.51 6.54 0.12
CA LEU A 64 -10.07 5.41 -0.62
C LEU A 64 -9.13 4.20 -0.60
N TRP A 65 -7.82 4.42 -0.81
CA TRP A 65 -6.82 3.35 -0.74
C TRP A 65 -6.76 2.72 0.64
N ILE A 66 -6.68 3.54 1.71
CA ILE A 66 -6.71 3.05 3.10
C ILE A 66 -7.97 2.22 3.34
N GLY A 67 -9.15 2.72 2.91
CA GLY A 67 -10.42 2.00 3.05
C GLY A 67 -10.43 0.65 2.33
N LEU A 68 -9.91 0.60 1.10
CA LEU A 68 -9.76 -0.65 0.34
C LEU A 68 -8.84 -1.63 1.05
N VAL A 69 -7.68 -1.18 1.56
CA VAL A 69 -6.76 -2.05 2.31
C VAL A 69 -7.45 -2.64 3.53
N VAL A 70 -8.14 -1.80 4.32
CA VAL A 70 -8.89 -2.26 5.49
C VAL A 70 -9.97 -3.27 5.11
N TYR A 71 -10.73 -3.00 4.04
CA TYR A 71 -11.75 -3.93 3.54
C TYR A 71 -11.16 -5.30 3.17
N TYR A 72 -10.04 -5.32 2.44
CA TYR A 72 -9.37 -6.58 2.09
C TYR A 72 -8.76 -7.28 3.31
N MET A 73 -8.24 -6.55 4.29
CA MET A 73 -7.79 -7.14 5.57
C MET A 73 -8.93 -7.86 6.27
N ILE A 74 -10.10 -7.23 6.37
CA ILE A 74 -11.29 -7.82 6.99
C ILE A 74 -11.72 -9.08 6.23
N GLY A 75 -11.75 -9.03 4.89
CA GLY A 75 -12.10 -10.20 4.06
C GLY A 75 -11.11 -11.37 4.20
N ILE A 76 -9.81 -11.09 4.29
CA ILE A 76 -8.77 -12.13 4.48
C ILE A 76 -8.83 -12.74 5.89
N LEU A 77 -9.16 -11.94 6.91
CA LEU A 77 -9.31 -12.38 8.30
C LEU A 77 -10.62 -13.14 8.58
N GLY A 78 -11.45 -13.39 7.56
CA GLY A 78 -12.69 -14.17 7.68
C GLY A 78 -13.89 -13.37 8.18
N GLY A 79 -13.86 -12.04 8.06
CA GLY A 79 -14.99 -11.18 8.41
C GLY A 79 -16.13 -11.17 7.38
N ILE A 80 -15.96 -11.83 6.23
CA ILE A 80 -16.93 -11.93 5.13
C ILE A 80 -16.85 -13.33 4.51
#